data_AF-A0A9E2XH81-F1
#
_entry.id   AF-A0A9E2XH81-F1
#
_cell.length_a   1.000
_cell.length_b   1.000
_cell.length_c   1.000
_cell.angle_alpha   90.00
_cell.angle_beta   90.00
_cell.angle_gamma   90.00
#
_symmetry.space_group_name_H-M   'P 1'
#
loop_
_entity.id
_entity.type
_entity.pdbx_description
1 polymer ?
#
loop_
_entity_poly.entity_id
_entity_poly.type
_entity_poly.pdbx_seq_one_letter_code
_entity_poly.pdbx_strand_id
1 'polypeptide(L)' 'MPLAPQFLHAHATRCRYQAARTRRLAEASTTKSVAAELAALASRLEHEAAHDEEEALLLEADLKADGQLH' A
#
# COMPACT_ATOMS: atom_id res chain seq x y z
N MET A 1 -6.68 14.38 11.24
CA MET A 1 -5.65 13.76 12.09
C MET A 1 -4.98 12.69 11.26
N PRO A 2 -3.65 12.62 11.19
CA PRO A 2 -2.96 11.50 10.54
C PRO A 2 -3.43 10.18 11.17
N LEU A 3 -3.61 9.15 10.35
CA LEU A 3 -3.89 7.82 10.86
C LEU A 3 -2.67 7.36 11.68
N ALA A 4 -2.90 6.73 12.83
CA ALA A 4 -1.78 6.20 13.62
C ALA A 4 -0.96 5.19 12.78
N PRO A 5 0.37 5.11 12.96
CA PRO A 5 1.25 4.32 12.09
C PRO A 5 0.79 2.87 11.88
N GLN A 6 0.24 2.23 12.93
CA GLN A 6 -0.28 0.87 12.83
C GLN A 6 -1.41 0.70 11.80
N PHE A 7 -2.23 1.73 11.58
CA PHE A 7 -3.30 1.70 10.58
C PHE A 7 -2.74 1.84 9.17
N LEU A 8 -1.71 2.68 8.99
CA LEU A 8 -1.02 2.84 7.71
C LEU A 8 -0.29 1.55 7.31
N HIS A 9 0.45 0.89 8.23
CA HIS A 9 1.05 -0.42 7.97
C HIS A 9 0.01 -1.50 7.62
N ALA A 10 -1.13 -1.52 8.33
CA ALA A 10 -2.21 -2.46 8.06
C ALA A 10 -2.83 -2.20 6.66
N HIS A 11 -3.00 -0.94 6.29
CA HIS A 11 -3.51 -0.56 4.98
C HIS A 11 -2.52 -0.91 3.87
N ALA A 12 -1.23 -0.59 4.02
CA ALA A 12 -0.16 -0.99 3.10
C ALA A 12 -0.15 -2.50 2.85
N THR A 13 -0.26 -3.30 3.92
CA THR A 13 -0.32 -4.77 3.83
C THR A 13 -1.54 -5.24 3.03
N ARG A 14 -2.70 -4.63 3.28
CA ARG A 14 -3.94 -4.95 2.54
C ARG A 14 -3.81 -4.60 1.06
N CYS A 15 -3.26 -3.43 0.74
CA CYS A 15 -3.04 -3.00 -0.64
C CYS A 15 -2.06 -3.93 -1.37
N ARG A 16 -0.95 -4.36 -0.73
CA ARG A 16 -0.03 -5.38 -1.30
C ARG A 16 -0.75 -6.69 -1.62
N TYR A 17 -1.59 -7.18 -0.70
CA TYR A 17 -2.38 -8.39 -0.93
C TYR A 17 -3.35 -8.23 -2.10
N GLN A 18 -4.06 -7.11 -2.17
CA GLN A 18 -5.00 -6.81 -3.25
C GLN A 18 -4.27 -6.66 -4.59
N ALA A 19 -3.10 -6.02 -4.63
CA ALA A 19 -2.28 -5.90 -5.82
C ALA A 19 -1.86 -7.28 -6.35
N ALA A 20 -1.33 -8.14 -5.48
CA ALA A 20 -0.93 -9.50 -5.86
C ALA A 20 -2.12 -10.32 -6.39
N ARG A 21 -3.29 -10.21 -5.76
CA ARG A 21 -4.52 -10.85 -6.24
C ARG A 21 -4.94 -10.30 -7.61
N THR A 22 -4.88 -8.99 -7.79
CA THR A 22 -5.27 -8.31 -9.03
C THR A 22 -4.34 -8.68 -10.19
N ARG A 23 -3.02 -8.83 -9.95
CA ARG A 23 -2.08 -9.34 -10.95
C ARG A 23 -2.42 -10.75 -11.41
N ARG A 24 -2.70 -11.67 -10.48
CA ARG A 24 -3.11 -13.04 -10.83
C ARG A 24 -4.38 -13.05 -11.67
N LEU A 25 -5.32 -12.14 -11.38
CA LEU A 25 -6.53 -11.98 -12.20
C LEU A 25 -6.21 -11.42 -13.59
N ALA A 26 -5.28 -10.47 -13.70
CA ALA A 26 -4.81 -9.95 -14.99
C ALA A 26 -4.17 -11.05 -15.84
N GLU A 27 -3.31 -11.87 -15.23
CA GLU A 27 -2.63 -13.01 -15.88
C GLU A 27 -3.62 -14.10 -16.33
N ALA A 28 -4.67 -14.34 -15.56
CA ALA A 28 -5.71 -15.32 -15.89
C ALA A 28 -6.75 -14.80 -16.91
N SER A 29 -6.76 -13.49 -17.20
CA SER A 29 -7.74 -12.89 -18.09
C SER A 29 -7.44 -13.19 -19.56
N THR A 30 -8.44 -13.67 -20.28
CA THR A 30 -8.36 -13.90 -21.73
C THR A 30 -8.62 -12.64 -22.56
N THR A 31 -9.22 -11.62 -21.95
CA THR A 31 -9.51 -10.33 -22.58
C THR A 31 -8.36 -9.35 -22.33
N LYS A 32 -7.69 -8.92 -23.41
CA LYS A 32 -6.50 -8.05 -23.33
C LYS A 32 -6.75 -6.69 -22.66
N SER A 33 -7.89 -6.05 -22.92
CA SER A 33 -8.22 -4.76 -22.30
C SER A 33 -8.41 -4.89 -20.79
N VAL A 34 -9.19 -5.90 -20.36
CA VAL A 34 -9.42 -6.19 -18.94
C VAL A 34 -8.11 -6.57 -18.24
N ALA A 35 -7.25 -7.36 -18.89
CA ALA A 35 -5.94 -7.70 -18.34
C ALA A 35 -5.07 -6.44 -18.12
N ALA A 36 -5.07 -5.50 -19.06
CA ALA A 36 -4.33 -4.25 -18.94
C ALA A 36 -4.88 -3.35 -17.81
N GLU A 37 -6.20 -3.23 -17.69
CA GLU A 37 -6.84 -2.46 -16.62
C GLU A 37 -6.56 -3.06 -15.23
N LEU A 38 -6.60 -4.40 -15.11
CA LEU A 38 -6.24 -5.09 -13.87
C LEU A 38 -4.77 -4.91 -13.53
N ALA A 39 -3.87 -5.01 -14.51
CA ALA A 39 -2.44 -4.76 -14.29
C ALA A 39 -2.19 -3.32 -13.82
N ALA A 40 -2.85 -2.33 -14.43
CA ALA A 40 -2.77 -0.94 -14.01
C ALA A 40 -3.32 -0.71 -12.59
N LEU A 41 -4.44 -1.36 -12.25
CA LEU A 41 -4.99 -1.33 -10.90
C LEU A 41 -4.02 -1.92 -9.88
N ALA A 42 -3.39 -3.06 -10.18
CA ALA A 42 -2.40 -3.65 -9.30
C ALA A 42 -1.21 -2.70 -9.04
N SER A 43 -0.71 -2.03 -10.08
CA SER A 43 0.37 -1.04 -9.92
C SER A 43 -0.03 0.14 -9.04
N ARG A 44 -1.27 0.63 -9.16
CA ARG A 44 -1.78 1.70 -8.27
C ARG A 44 -1.82 1.26 -6.81
N LEU A 45 -2.30 0.05 -6.54
CA LEU A 45 -2.36 -0.51 -5.19
C LEU A 45 -0.96 -0.70 -4.58
N GLU A 46 0.04 -1.06 -5.38
CA GLU A 46 1.43 -1.14 -4.89
C GLU A 46 2.00 0.23 -4.56
N HIS A 47 1.69 1.23 -5.39
CA HIS A 47 2.11 2.60 -5.13
C HIS A 47 1.49 3.14 -3.83
N GLU A 48 0.19 2.91 -3.63
CA GLU A 48 -0.51 3.26 -2.39
C GLU A 48 0.10 2.54 -1.19
N ALA A 49 0.42 1.24 -1.32
CA ALA A 49 1.09 0.51 -0.25
C ALA A 49 2.51 0.99 0.07
N ALA A 50 3.24 1.51 -0.91
CA ALA A 50 4.55 2.09 -0.69
C ALA A 50 4.44 3.44 0.03
N HIS A 51 3.50 4.27 -0.42
CA HIS A 51 3.19 5.56 0.18
C HIS A 51 2.80 5.42 1.67
N ASP A 52 1.86 4.54 1.98
CA ASP A 52 1.41 4.35 3.36
C ASP A 52 2.51 3.81 4.28
N GLU A 53 3.38 2.94 3.76
CA GLU A 53 4.52 2.44 4.52
C GLU A 53 5.53 3.57 4.80
N GLU A 54 5.81 4.42 3.82
CA GLU A 54 6.68 5.58 3.97
C GLU A 54 6.11 6.56 5.01
N GLU A 55 4.82 6.90 4.91
CA GLU A 55 4.15 7.78 5.87
C GLU A 55 4.16 7.18 7.29
N ALA A 56 3.93 5.88 7.43
CA ALA A 56 4.00 5.20 8.71
C ALA A 56 5.39 5.30 9.34
N LEU A 57 6.45 5.05 8.55
CA LEU A 57 7.84 5.12 9.02
C LEU A 57 8.23 6.54 9.44
N LEU A 58 7.78 7.56 8.71
CA LEU A 58 8.01 8.96 9.07
C LEU A 58 7.33 9.29 10.40
N LEU A 59 6.05 8.94 10.56
CA LEU A 59 5.32 9.17 11.80
C LEU A 59 5.92 8.42 12.99
N GLU A 60 6.39 7.18 12.81
CA GLU A 60 7.11 6.45 13.86
C GLU A 60 8.43 7.12 14.26
N ALA A 61 9.16 7.69 13.31
CA ALA A 61 10.38 8.41 13.57
C ALA A 61 10.11 9.69 14.37
N ASP A 62 9.07 10.44 14.00
CA ASP A 62 8.64 11.65 14.70
C ASP A 62 8.22 11.32 16.15
N LEU A 63 7.39 10.29 16.34
CA LEU A 63 6.96 9.86 17.68
C LEU A 63 8.13 9.40 18.56
N LYS A 64 9.15 8.75 17.97
CA LYS A 64 10.38 8.37 18.70
C LYS A 64 11.22 9.58 19.07
N ALA A 65 11.32 10.58 18.18
CA ALA A 65 12.05 11.82 18.46
C ALA A 65 11.37 12.61 19.59
N ASP A 66 10.05 12.73 19.56
CA ASP A 66 9.27 13.41 20.60
C ASP A 66 9.35 12.67 21.95
N GLY A 67 9.31 11.34 21.93
CA GLY A 67 9.44 10.51 23.15
C GLY A 67 10.83 10.51 23.79
N GLN A 68 11.87 10.99 23.12
CA GLN A 68 13.23 11.14 23.66
C GLN A 68 13.50 12.53 24.27
N LEU A 69 12.62 13.50 24.02
CA LEU A 69 12.74 14.87 24.51
C LEU A 69 11.99 15.12 25.84
N HIS A 70 11.31 14.09 26.37
CA HIS A 70 10.52 14.12 27.61
C HIS A 70 11.03 13.10 28.63
#